data_AF-T1B3P7-F1
#
_entry.id   AF-T1B3P7-F1
#
_cell.length_a   1.000
_cell.length_b   1.000
_cell.length_c   1.000
_cell.angle_alpha   90.00
_cell.angle_beta   90.00
_cell.angle_gamma   90.00
#
_symmetry.space_group_name_H-M   'P 1'
#
loop_
_entity.id
_entity.type
_entity.pdbx_description
1 polymer ?
#
loop_
_entity_poly.entity_id
_entity_poly.type
_entity_poly.pdbx_seq_one_letter_code
_entity_poly.pdbx_strand_id
1 'polypeptide(L)'
;VDVPNSPLYPFGYGLSYTSFAFGPVYLDSDRLRTGGTLHVSVRVSNTGKRRGAEVVQLYVHDEVASISPPVRLLKGFRRVSLNPGQS
;
A
#
# COMPACT_ATOMS: atom_id res chain seq x y z
N VAL A 1 8.77 0.81 -31.59
CA VAL A 1 7.34 0.96 -31.23
C VAL A 1 7.27 2.08 -30.21
N ASP A 2 6.55 3.14 -30.51
CA ASP A 2 6.52 4.36 -29.68
C ASP A 2 5.27 4.31 -28.77
N VAL A 3 5.29 3.38 -27.81
CA VAL A 3 4.22 3.19 -26.82
C VAL A 3 4.83 3.16 -25.42
N PRO A 4 4.13 3.67 -24.38
CA PRO A 4 4.63 3.64 -23.01
C PRO A 4 4.87 2.20 -22.51
N ASN A 5 5.98 1.99 -21.80
CA ASN A 5 6.32 0.70 -21.17
C ASN A 5 5.47 0.40 -19.90
N SER A 6 4.54 1.27 -19.53
CA SER A 6 3.67 1.10 -18.37
C SER A 6 2.48 0.17 -18.67
N PRO A 7 2.07 -0.71 -17.73
CA PRO A 7 0.88 -1.53 -17.91
C PRO A 7 -0.38 -0.67 -17.94
N LEU A 8 -1.41 -1.12 -18.66
CA LEU A 8 -2.72 -0.47 -18.67
C LEU A 8 -3.37 -0.48 -17.28
N TYR A 9 -3.23 -1.60 -16.55
CA TYR A 9 -3.66 -1.77 -15.17
C TYR A 9 -2.54 -2.46 -14.38
N PRO A 10 -1.87 -1.76 -13.46
CA PRO A 10 -0.81 -2.37 -12.65
C PRO A 10 -1.38 -3.39 -11.66
N PHE A 11 -0.52 -4.25 -11.14
CA PHE A 11 -0.88 -5.14 -10.05
C PHE A 11 -1.44 -4.34 -8.86
N GLY A 12 -2.52 -4.84 -8.26
CA GLY A 12 -3.21 -4.18 -7.14
C GLY A 12 -4.17 -3.06 -7.54
N TYR A 13 -4.31 -2.75 -8.84
CA TYR A 13 -5.26 -1.74 -9.31
C TYR A 13 -6.72 -2.17 -9.12
N GLY A 14 -7.53 -1.25 -8.58
CA GLY A 14 -8.96 -1.44 -8.42
C GLY A 14 -9.62 -0.10 -8.15
N LEU A 15 -10.76 0.14 -8.79
CA LEU A 15 -11.58 1.33 -8.55
C LEU A 15 -12.68 1.01 -7.53
N SER A 16 -13.18 2.06 -6.89
CA SER A 16 -14.31 1.98 -5.96
C SER A 16 -15.33 3.07 -6.30
N TYR A 17 -16.59 2.83 -5.93
CA TYR A 17 -17.65 3.86 -5.99
C TYR A 17 -17.54 4.90 -4.86
N THR A 18 -16.51 4.78 -4.02
CA THR A 18 -16.14 5.76 -3.00
C THR A 18 -14.65 6.04 -3.08
N SER A 19 -14.19 7.07 -2.38
CA SER A 19 -12.78 7.46 -2.36
C SER A 19 -12.16 7.17 -0.99
N PHE A 20 -10.90 6.72 -1.01
CA PHE A 20 -10.12 6.49 0.21
C PHE A 20 -8.89 7.39 0.21
N ALA A 21 -8.60 7.99 1.36
CA ALA A 21 -7.39 8.76 1.59
C ALA A 21 -6.46 7.98 2.53
N PHE A 22 -5.18 7.91 2.14
CA PHE A 22 -4.12 7.35 2.98
C PHE A 22 -3.40 8.50 3.67
N GLY A 23 -3.28 8.41 5.00
CA GLY A 23 -2.46 9.31 5.79
C GLY A 23 -0.96 9.01 5.65
N PRO A 24 -0.11 9.71 6.42
CA PRO A 24 1.30 9.37 6.51
C PRO A 24 1.50 7.95 7.04
N VAL A 25 2.56 7.30 6.57
CA VAL A 25 3.02 6.00 7.08
C VAL A 25 3.84 6.25 8.34
N TYR A 26 3.56 5.48 9.38
CA TYR A 26 4.29 5.50 10.63
C TYR A 26 5.02 4.18 10.83
N LEU A 27 6.30 4.29 11.19
CA LEU A 27 7.15 3.19 11.62
C LEU A 27 7.44 3.42 13.10
N ASP A 28 7.39 2.35 13.89
CA ASP A 28 7.80 2.40 15.29
C ASP A 28 9.32 2.48 15.48
N SER A 29 10.09 2.14 14.43
CA SER A 29 11.54 2.31 14.38
C SER A 29 12.04 2.58 12.95
N ASP A 30 13.18 3.25 12.83
CA ASP A 30 13.93 3.44 11.58
C ASP A 30 14.95 2.31 11.33
N ARG A 31 15.16 1.43 12.31
CA ARG A 31 16.16 0.36 12.26
C ARG A 31 15.57 -0.97 12.71
N LEU A 32 15.67 -1.96 11.85
CA LEU A 32 15.27 -3.33 12.15
C LEU A 32 16.50 -4.22 12.29
N ARG A 33 16.68 -4.86 13.46
CA ARG A 33 17.71 -5.89 13.65
C ARG A 33 17.24 -7.23 13.08
N THR A 34 18.18 -8.09 12.71
CA THR A 34 17.88 -9.47 12.29
C THR A 34 17.03 -10.18 13.34
N GLY A 35 15.91 -10.77 12.91
CA GLY A 35 14.94 -11.44 13.79
C GLY A 35 14.02 -10.49 14.57
N GLY A 36 14.16 -9.17 14.41
CA GLY A 36 13.25 -8.18 14.98
C GLY A 36 11.94 -8.07 14.20
N THR A 37 10.98 -7.39 14.82
CA THR A 37 9.69 -7.02 14.20
C THR A 37 9.62 -5.51 14.06
N LEU A 38 9.17 -5.03 12.90
CA LEU A 38 8.89 -3.61 12.64
C LEU A 38 7.38 -3.42 12.51
N HIS A 39 6.79 -2.52 13.30
CA HIS A 39 5.37 -2.21 13.21
C HIS A 39 5.15 -1.02 12.28
N VAL A 40 4.43 -1.28 11.19
CA VAL A 40 4.04 -0.28 10.19
C VAL A 40 2.56 0.01 10.33
N SER A 41 2.19 1.28 10.42
CA SER A 41 0.78 1.70 10.48
C SER A 41 0.51 2.86 9.54
N VAL A 42 -0.73 2.93 9.04
CA VAL A 42 -1.22 4.02 8.20
C VAL A 42 -2.70 4.22 8.51
N ARG A 43 -3.13 5.48 8.57
CA ARG A 43 -4.55 5.81 8.67
C ARG A 43 -5.19 5.73 7.28
N VAL A 44 -6.34 5.06 7.18
CA VAL A 44 -7.10 4.96 5.93
C VAL A 44 -8.50 5.48 6.17
N SER A 45 -8.88 6.54 5.46
CA SER A 45 -10.14 7.23 5.66
C SER A 45 -11.03 7.08 4.44
N ASN A 46 -12.30 6.73 4.62
CA ASN A 46 -13.28 6.82 3.54
C ASN A 46 -13.75 8.27 3.41
N THR A 47 -13.30 8.95 2.36
CA THR A 47 -13.60 10.37 2.09
C THR A 47 -14.81 10.57 1.18
N GLY A 48 -15.40 9.48 0.67
CA GLY A 48 -16.54 9.55 -0.21
C GLY A 48 -17.88 9.44 0.51
N LYS A 49 -18.97 9.39 -0.27
CA LYS A 49 -20.36 9.40 0.23
C LYS A 49 -20.99 8.01 0.37
N ARG A 50 -20.25 6.94 0.08
CA ARG A 50 -20.76 5.56 0.05
C ARG A 50 -19.91 4.67 0.94
N ARG A 51 -20.54 3.68 1.58
CA ARG A 51 -19.79 2.61 2.23
C ARG A 51 -18.97 1.86 1.17
N GLY A 52 -17.73 1.55 1.49
CA GLY A 52 -16.83 0.83 0.58
C GLY A 52 -15.87 -0.06 1.35
N ALA A 53 -15.15 -0.90 0.60
CA ALA A 53 -14.02 -1.63 1.12
C ALA A 53 -12.78 -1.37 0.25
N GLU A 54 -11.63 -1.21 0.89
CA GLU A 54 -10.35 -0.95 0.24
C GLU A 54 -9.34 -2.04 0.64
N VAL A 55 -8.49 -2.45 -0.29
CA VAL A 55 -7.41 -3.40 -0.03
C VAL A 55 -6.11 -2.63 0.15
N VAL A 56 -5.74 -2.38 1.40
CA VAL A 56 -4.48 -1.72 1.78
C VAL A 56 -3.33 -2.69 1.53
N GLN A 57 -2.34 -2.28 0.75
CA GLN A 57 -1.22 -3.13 0.31
C GLN A 57 0.12 -2.54 0.78
N LEU A 58 0.95 -3.36 1.44
CA LEU A 58 2.29 -3.02 1.89
C LEU A 58 3.32 -3.57 0.91
N TYR A 59 4.09 -2.66 0.32
CA TYR A 59 5.21 -2.97 -0.55
C TYR A 59 6.53 -2.61 0.11
N VAL A 60 7.54 -3.48 -0.05
CA VAL A 60 8.92 -3.19 0.34
C VAL A 60 9.80 -3.15 -0.90
N HIS A 61 10.84 -2.35 -0.84
CA HIS A 61 11.91 -2.31 -1.83
C HIS A 61 13.24 -2.46 -1.10
N ASP A 62 14.09 -3.33 -1.63
CA ASP A 62 15.48 -3.47 -1.19
C ASP A 62 16.33 -2.68 -2.19
N GLU A 63 17.00 -1.62 -1.73
CA GLU A 63 17.75 -0.73 -2.62
C GLU A 63 19.12 -1.32 -3.01
N VAL A 64 19.68 -2.21 -2.18
CA VAL A 64 21.03 -2.75 -2.37
C VAL A 64 21.06 -4.23 -2.02
N ALA A 65 21.07 -5.06 -3.07
CA ALA A 65 21.21 -6.51 -2.95
C ALA A 65 22.27 -7.05 -3.93
N SER A 66 22.85 -8.20 -3.60
CA SER A 66 23.85 -8.88 -4.44
C SER A 66 23.30 -9.35 -5.80
N ILE A 67 21.98 -9.49 -5.89
CA ILE A 67 21.22 -9.77 -7.10
C ILE A 67 20.20 -8.65 -7.25
N SER A 68 19.98 -8.16 -8.48
CA SER A 68 19.03 -7.08 -8.75
C SER A 68 17.65 -7.39 -8.14
N PRO A 69 17.23 -6.63 -7.11
CA PRO A 69 15.96 -6.90 -6.43
C PRO A 69 14.79 -6.32 -7.23
N PRO A 70 13.58 -6.89 -7.10
CA PRO A 70 12.40 -6.29 -7.68
C PRO A 70 12.12 -4.90 -7.11
N VAL A 71 11.67 -3.98 -7.97
CA VAL A 71 11.39 -2.58 -7.60
C VAL A 71 10.35 -2.47 -6.49
N ARG A 72 9.36 -3.38 -6.45
CA ARG A 72 8.35 -3.45 -5.38
C ARG A 72 7.96 -4.90 -5.11
N LEU A 73 8.00 -5.29 -3.84
CA LEU A 73 7.59 -6.61 -3.36
C LEU A 73 6.42 -6.47 -2.39
N LEU A 74 5.28 -7.09 -2.69
CA LEU A 74 4.15 -7.15 -1.76
C LEU A 74 4.54 -8.03 -0.56
N LYS A 75 4.43 -7.48 0.65
CA LYS A 75 4.72 -8.20 1.92
C LYS A 75 3.52 -8.36 2.84
N GLY A 76 2.46 -7.59 2.61
CA GLY A 76 1.23 -7.71 3.37
C GLY A 76 0.09 -6.98 2.69
N PHE A 77 -1.13 -7.38 3.02
CA PHE A 77 -2.32 -6.66 2.61
C PHE A 77 -3.42 -6.84 3.65
N ARG A 78 -4.34 -5.89 3.72
CA ARG A 78 -5.52 -5.96 4.57
C ARG A 78 -6.70 -5.29 3.90
N ARG A 79 -7.83 -6.01 3.85
CA ARG A 79 -9.10 -5.43 3.41
C ARG A 79 -9.77 -4.74 4.58
N VAL A 80 -10.09 -3.47 4.43
CA VAL A 80 -10.82 -2.67 5.42
C VAL A 80 -12.16 -2.24 4.84
N SER A 81 -13.23 -2.34 5.63
CA SER A 81 -14.56 -1.86 5.24
C SER A 81 -14.88 -0.62 6.07
N LEU A 82 -15.20 0.48 5.41
CA LEU A 82 -15.38 1.78 6.06
C LEU A 82 -16.68 2.44 5.60
N ASN A 83 -17.43 2.96 6.57
CA ASN A 83 -18.53 3.87 6.29
C ASN A 83 -18.01 5.25 5.85
N PRO A 84 -18.83 6.08 5.18
CA PRO A 84 -18.47 7.47 4.86
C PRO A 84 -17.94 8.22 6.09
N GLY A 85 -16.78 8.86 5.97
CA GLY A 85 -16.14 9.61 7.05
C GLY A 85 -15.39 8.78 8.10
N GLN A 86 -15.46 7.45 8.03
CA GLN A 86 -14.76 6.57 8.98
C GLN A 86 -13.26 6.47 8.64
N SER A 87 -12.42 6.31 9.67
CA SER A 87 -10.98 6.06 9.58
C SER A 87 -10.54 4.89 10.45
#